data_AF-A0A0B7K909-F1
#
_entry.id   AF-A0A0B7K909-F1
#
_cell.length_a   1.000
_cell.length_b   1.000
_cell.length_c   1.000
_cell.angle_alpha   90.00
_cell.angle_beta   90.00
_cell.angle_gamma   90.00
#
_symmetry.space_group_name_H-M   'P 1'
#
loop_
_entity.id
_entity.type
_entity.pdbx_description
1 polymer ?
#
loop_
_entity_poly.entity_id
_entity_poly.type
_entity_poly.pdbx_seq_one_letter_code
_entity_poly.pdbx_strand_id
1 'polypeptide(L)'
;MSGPTSTPPHDVLVTGSSGHLGTALMLALPSLGFNPLGIDILPSETTTLVGSISDRVFISSVITANPSIQHIVHAATLHKPHVGSHSQQQFIDTNITGTL
;
A
#
# COMPACT_ATOMS: atom_id res chain seq x y z
N MET A 1 -26.92 -13.48 -19.99
CA MET A 1 -26.97 -12.93 -18.62
C MET A 1 -25.58 -13.08 -18.04
N SER A 2 -24.78 -12.02 -18.07
CA SER A 2 -23.44 -12.05 -17.46
C SER A 2 -23.62 -11.96 -15.95
N GLY A 3 -23.25 -13.02 -15.22
CA GLY A 3 -23.25 -13.02 -13.76
C GLY A 3 -22.31 -11.93 -13.21
N PRO A 4 -22.35 -11.65 -11.89
CA PRO A 4 -21.43 -10.70 -11.30
C PRO A 4 -20.00 -11.17 -11.56
N THR A 5 -19.25 -10.39 -12.34
CA THR A 5 -17.82 -10.58 -12.50
C THR A 5 -17.20 -10.41 -11.12
N SER A 6 -16.79 -11.51 -10.50
CA SER A 6 -15.99 -11.46 -9.28
C SER A 6 -14.81 -10.53 -9.53
N THR A 7 -14.61 -9.54 -8.67
CA THR A 7 -13.41 -8.71 -8.72
C THR A 7 -12.20 -9.64 -8.83
N PRO A 8 -11.30 -9.43 -9.81
CA PRO A 8 -10.11 -10.25 -9.91
C PRO A 8 -9.36 -10.22 -8.57
N PRO A 9 -8.70 -11.31 -8.18
CA PRO A 9 -7.88 -11.33 -6.97
C PRO A 9 -6.69 -10.36 -7.13
N HIS A 10 -6.24 -9.73 -6.05
CA HIS A 10 -5.12 -8.79 -6.09
C HIS A 10 -3.79 -9.51 -6.28
N ASP A 11 -2.91 -9.00 -7.14
CA ASP A 11 -1.62 -9.62 -7.47
C ASP A 11 -0.40 -8.73 -7.10
N VAL A 12 -0.64 -7.44 -6.82
CA VAL A 12 0.38 -6.47 -6.37
C VAL A 12 -0.09 -5.78 -5.09
N LEU A 13 0.74 -5.73 -4.06
CA LEU A 13 0.57 -4.85 -2.89
C LEU A 13 1.33 -3.54 -3.11
N VAL A 14 0.67 -2.41 -2.97
CA VAL A 14 1.31 -1.07 -3.00
C VAL A 14 1.18 -0.42 -1.64
N THR A 15 2.32 -0.14 -0.98
CA THR A 15 2.33 0.64 0.26
C THR A 15 2.49 2.14 -0.03
N GLY A 16 1.94 2.99 0.82
CA GLY A 16 2.01 4.45 0.61
C GLY A 16 1.04 4.93 -0.45
N SER A 17 -0.08 4.21 -0.62
CA SER A 17 -1.03 4.39 -1.71
C SER A 17 -1.75 5.75 -1.71
N SER A 18 -1.72 6.50 -0.61
CA SER A 18 -2.26 7.87 -0.53
C SER A 18 -1.24 8.94 -0.93
N GLY A 19 0.04 8.57 -1.06
CA GLY A 19 1.09 9.47 -1.50
C GLY A 19 1.14 9.63 -3.03
N HIS A 20 1.72 10.73 -3.52
CA HIS A 20 1.77 11.03 -4.96
C HIS A 20 2.25 9.86 -5.85
N LEU A 21 3.35 9.20 -5.47
CA LEU A 21 3.86 8.05 -6.22
C LEU A 21 2.96 6.82 -6.06
N GLY A 22 2.47 6.56 -4.84
CA GLY A 22 1.55 5.45 -4.58
C GLY A 22 0.27 5.57 -5.39
N THR A 23 -0.35 6.75 -5.41
CA THR A 23 -1.53 7.06 -6.25
C THR A 23 -1.21 6.83 -7.72
N ALA A 24 -0.08 7.33 -8.23
CA ALA A 24 0.31 7.13 -9.63
C ALA A 24 0.48 5.63 -9.97
N LEU A 25 1.08 4.85 -9.07
CA LEU A 25 1.22 3.40 -9.23
C LEU A 25 -0.14 2.70 -9.24
N MET A 26 -1.02 3.02 -8.29
CA MET A 26 -2.37 2.45 -8.21
C MET A 26 -3.18 2.70 -9.47
N LEU A 27 -3.01 3.85 -10.12
CA LEU A 27 -3.67 4.20 -11.38
C LEU A 27 -3.01 3.55 -12.62
N ALA A 28 -1.69 3.39 -12.62
CA ALA A 28 -0.94 2.89 -13.77
C ALA A 28 -0.94 1.35 -13.87
N LEU A 29 -0.81 0.65 -12.76
CA LEU A 29 -0.69 -0.82 -12.70
C LEU A 29 -1.84 -1.56 -13.43
N PRO A 30 -3.12 -1.15 -13.31
CA PRO A 30 -4.22 -1.75 -14.07
C PRO A 30 -4.01 -1.73 -15.59
N SER A 31 -3.45 -0.65 -16.13
CA SER A 31 -3.17 -0.56 -17.58
C SER A 31 -2.09 -1.52 -18.06
N LEU A 32 -1.27 -2.04 -17.14
CA LEU A 32 -0.22 -3.02 -17.38
C LEU A 32 -0.68 -4.46 -17.11
N GLY A 33 -1.96 -4.65 -16.75
CA GLY A 33 -2.55 -5.97 -16.49
C GLY A 33 -2.43 -6.46 -15.05
N PHE A 34 -1.97 -5.61 -14.12
CA PHE A 34 -1.94 -5.93 -12.70
C PHE A 34 -3.22 -5.47 -11.98
N ASN A 35 -3.53 -6.08 -10.85
CA ASN A 35 -4.63 -5.73 -9.99
C ASN A 35 -4.13 -5.33 -8.58
N PRO A 36 -3.82 -4.04 -8.36
CA PRO A 36 -3.17 -3.61 -7.14
C PRO A 36 -4.12 -3.53 -5.94
N LEU A 37 -3.59 -3.82 -4.76
CA LEU A 37 -4.18 -3.53 -3.45
C LEU A 37 -3.37 -2.40 -2.79
N GLY A 38 -4.03 -1.30 -2.45
CA GLY A 38 -3.38 -0.14 -1.84
C GLY A 38 -3.48 -0.16 -0.32
N ILE A 39 -2.37 0.07 0.39
CA ILE A 39 -2.36 0.33 1.82
C ILE A 39 -1.69 1.66 2.16
N ASP A 40 -2.22 2.36 3.16
CA ASP A 40 -1.66 3.61 3.70
C ASP A 40 -2.23 3.89 5.10
N ILE A 41 -1.57 4.73 5.88
CA ILE A 41 -2.09 5.21 7.17
C ILE A 41 -3.22 6.23 7.00
N LEU A 42 -3.32 6.89 5.84
CA LEU A 42 -4.37 7.84 5.50
C LEU A 42 -5.38 7.23 4.51
N PRO A 43 -6.69 7.50 4.65
CA PRO A 43 -7.67 7.10 3.65
C PRO A 43 -7.51 7.93 2.36
N SER A 44 -7.76 7.29 1.20
CA SER A 44 -7.83 7.93 -0.11
C SER A 44 -8.64 7.05 -1.08
N GLU A 45 -8.95 7.55 -2.28
CA GLU A 45 -9.58 6.75 -3.34
C GLU A 45 -8.71 5.56 -3.78
N THR A 46 -7.39 5.65 -3.58
CA THR A 46 -6.42 4.61 -3.91
C THR A 46 -6.02 3.75 -2.72
N THR A 47 -6.59 3.99 -1.53
CA THR A 47 -6.33 3.19 -0.32
C THR A 47 -7.42 2.15 -0.14
N THR A 48 -7.09 0.88 -0.41
CA THR A 48 -7.99 -0.25 -0.19
C THR A 48 -8.12 -0.57 1.31
N LEU A 49 -7.01 -0.57 2.05
CA LEU A 49 -6.97 -0.83 3.48
C LEU A 49 -6.17 0.25 4.20
N VAL A 50 -6.75 0.82 5.26
CA VAL A 50 -6.06 1.80 6.10
C VAL A 50 -5.32 1.09 7.22
N GLY A 51 -4.02 1.32 7.32
CA GLY A 51 -3.16 0.71 8.34
C GLY A 51 -1.69 1.08 8.20
N SER A 52 -0.91 0.82 9.25
CA SER A 52 0.52 1.13 9.26
C SER A 52 1.36 -0.02 8.71
N ILE A 53 2.36 0.31 7.91
CA ILE A 53 3.39 -0.64 7.46
C ILE A 53 4.30 -1.11 8.60
N SER A 54 4.36 -0.38 9.72
CA SER A 54 5.12 -0.81 10.91
C SER A 54 4.34 -1.79 11.80
N ASP A 55 3.04 -2.02 11.53
CA ASP A 55 2.23 -3.01 12.24
C ASP A 55 2.35 -4.38 11.57
N ARG A 56 3.16 -5.26 12.18
CA ARG A 56 3.40 -6.62 11.68
C ARG A 56 2.14 -7.49 11.65
N VAL A 57 1.21 -7.29 12.59
CA VAL A 57 -0.03 -8.08 12.64
C VAL A 57 -0.93 -7.66 11.49
N PHE A 58 -1.06 -6.36 11.25
CA PHE A 58 -1.78 -5.82 10.10
C PHE A 58 -1.20 -6.35 8.78
N ILE A 59 0.11 -6.20 8.54
CA ILE A 59 0.74 -6.67 7.29
C ILE A 59 0.58 -8.18 7.10
N SER A 60 0.79 -8.98 8.16
CA SER A 60 0.58 -10.42 8.11
C SER A 60 -0.86 -10.78 7.74
N SER A 61 -1.84 -10.07 8.30
CA SER A 61 -3.26 -10.28 7.98
C SER A 61 -3.59 -9.94 6.52
N VAL A 62 -3.03 -8.85 5.98
CA VAL A 62 -3.22 -8.43 4.58
C VAL A 62 -2.65 -9.49 3.63
N ILE A 63 -1.43 -9.96 3.87
CA ILE A 63 -0.78 -10.98 3.04
C ILE A 63 -1.55 -12.31 3.12
N THR A 64 -1.93 -12.73 4.33
CA THR A 64 -2.67 -13.99 4.54
C THR A 64 -4.04 -13.96 3.87
N ALA A 65 -4.74 -12.82 3.91
CA ALA A 65 -6.04 -12.66 3.28
C ALA A 65 -5.97 -12.55 1.75
N ASN A 66 -4.80 -12.23 1.18
CA ASN A 66 -4.59 -12.03 -0.26
C ASN A 66 -3.47 -12.95 -0.81
N PRO A 67 -3.67 -14.28 -0.81
CA PRO A 67 -2.63 -15.25 -1.18
C PRO A 67 -2.20 -15.19 -2.66
N SER A 68 -2.95 -14.48 -3.50
CA SER A 68 -2.64 -14.24 -4.91
C SER A 68 -1.56 -13.20 -5.14
N ILE A 69 -1.25 -12.36 -4.15
CA ILE A 69 -0.23 -11.31 -4.27
C ILE A 69 1.14 -11.93 -4.55
N GLN A 70 1.76 -11.56 -5.67
CA GLN A 70 3.09 -12.01 -6.09
C GLN A 70 4.13 -10.88 -6.01
N HIS A 71 3.69 -9.63 -5.92
CA HIS A 71 4.56 -8.46 -5.98
C HIS A 71 4.25 -7.49 -4.84
N ILE A 72 5.28 -6.85 -4.30
CA ILE A 72 5.14 -5.76 -3.34
C ILE A 72 5.92 -4.55 -3.85
N VAL A 73 5.25 -3.43 -4.03
CA VAL A 73 5.86 -2.13 -4.34
C VAL A 73 5.79 -1.26 -3.10
N HIS A 74 6.94 -1.04 -2.47
CA HIS A 74 7.02 -0.26 -1.25
C HIS A 74 7.25 1.23 -1.56
N ALA A 75 6.18 2.04 -1.54
CA ALA A 75 6.25 3.48 -1.80
C ALA A 75 5.90 4.33 -0.56
N ALA A 76 5.53 3.71 0.56
CA ALA A 76 5.33 4.40 1.83
C ALA A 76 6.65 5.01 2.32
N THR A 77 6.68 6.33 2.49
CA THR A 77 7.85 7.03 3.03
C THR A 77 7.50 8.38 3.65
N LEU A 78 8.24 8.76 4.69
CA LEU A 78 8.37 10.16 5.09
C LEU A 78 9.67 10.74 4.52
N HIS A 79 9.58 11.90 3.87
CA HIS A 79 10.71 12.52 3.17
C HIS A 79 10.79 14.02 3.50
N LYS A 80 11.61 14.77 2.74
CA LYS A 80 11.96 16.17 3.03
C LYS A 80 10.79 17.08 3.44
N PRO A 81 9.60 17.05 2.80
CA PRO A 81 8.46 17.89 3.20
C PRO A 81 7.93 17.61 4.60
N HIS A 82 8.22 16.44 5.16
CA HIS A 82 7.74 16.01 6.48
C HIS A 82 8.76 16.29 7.61
N VAL A 83 9.91 16.86 7.27
CA VAL A 83 10.91 17.26 8.26
C VAL A 83 10.35 18.42 9.09
N GLY A 84 10.33 18.25 10.41
CA GLY A 84 9.80 19.24 11.36
C GLY A 84 8.32 19.09 11.69
N SER A 85 7.53 18.37 10.87
CA SER A 85 6.14 18.00 11.21
C SER A 85 6.02 16.60 11.82
N HIS A 86 7.06 15.78 11.69
CA HIS A 86 7.12 14.43 12.24
C HIS A 86 8.41 14.23 13.05
N SER A 87 8.32 13.37 14.08
CA SER A 87 9.46 12.99 14.92
C SER A 87 10.45 12.10 14.14
N GLN A 88 11.72 12.11 14.56
CA GLN A 88 12.74 11.22 13.99
C GLN A 88 12.35 9.74 14.08
N GLN A 89 11.67 9.33 15.15
CA GLN A 89 11.20 7.95 15.30
C GLN A 89 10.16 7.59 14.24
N GLN A 90 9.25 8.49 13.88
CA GLN A 90 8.29 8.25 12.80
C GLN A 90 8.98 8.06 11.43
N PHE A 91 10.10 8.76 11.19
CA PHE A 91 10.92 8.52 10.01
C PHE A 91 11.55 7.12 10.03
N ILE A 92 12.09 6.68 11.18
CA ILE A 92 12.65 5.33 11.34
C ILE A 92 11.56 4.27 11.16
N ASP A 93 10.43 4.43 11.84
CA ASP A 93 9.33 3.47 11.82
C ASP A 93 8.77 3.29 10.41
N THR A 94 8.65 4.38 9.65
CA THR A 94 8.14 4.34 8.27
C THR A 94 9.20 3.81 7.30
N ASN A 95 10.39 4.40 7.29
CA ASN A 95 11.37 4.17 6.21
C ASN A 95 12.31 2.99 6.46
N ILE A 96 12.41 2.50 7.71
CA ILE A 96 13.29 1.39 8.09
C ILE A 96 12.46 0.24 8.63
N THR A 97 11.77 0.44 9.77
CA THR A 97 11.04 -0.63 10.43
C THR A 97 9.94 -1.21 9.55
N GLY A 98 9.19 -0.36 8.84
CA GLY A 98 8.13 -0.79 7.94
C GLY A 98 8.60 -1.49 6.66
N THR A 99 9.92 -1.59 6.43
CA THR A 99 10.52 -2.42 5.36
C THR A 99 10.94 -3.81 5.86
N LEU A 100 11.11 -4.02 7.18
CA LEU A 100 11.57 -5.26 7.82
C LEU A 100 10.41 -6.17 8.23
#